data_AF-A0A497PU87-F1
#
_entry.id   AF-A0A497PU87-F1
#
_cell.length_a   1.000
_cell.length_b   1.000
_cell.length_c   1.000
_cell.angle_alpha   90.00
_cell.angle_beta   90.00
_cell.angle_gamma   90.00
#
_symmetry.space_group_name_H-M   'P 1'
#
loop_
_entity.id
_entity.type
_entity.pdbx_description
1 polymer ?
#
loop_
_entity_poly.entity_id
_entity_poly.type
_entity_poly.pdbx_seq_one_letter_code
_entity_poly.pdbx_strand_id
1 'polypeptide(L)'
;QIAQIAQIAQTNQPDFVFHCGDLTPFGQENQYSAVLSALSRFPVPVHVTPGNHDIRQGGTQRYLRYFGAATYSFDVWRAHFTVLNTSGGNMSESQFQWLHDDLAGSESEYKFVFTHIPPFDPRPGEDHALTNSTTAARLMSLFEEFKVNTVFAGHIHMYNESVRNGVRYVITGGAGASLYATPENGGIYHFVNVTLTDSQLIIEPVILESPALPRDKVVIRGQSDDMTLTIDDLSALPTIEGFSSFQNQYGNWGGQGIYRGVLFSDLVELVGGMHENDTLNVTSFDGYGQVFCYSNVYPNSTWYTAQGDMVLAYQMNNTLVPDWDDGLRVVMIPEDGAFSNDDCLFTSALGTGCYAYLSAGARWVRYVSIIEVVPG
;
A
#
# COMPACT_ATOMS: atom_id res chain seq x y z
N GLN A 1 12.11 2.56 6.12
CA GLN A 1 11.53 2.86 7.45
C GLN A 1 11.69 1.72 8.45
N ILE A 2 11.36 0.46 8.13
CA ILE A 2 11.51 -0.67 9.08
C ILE A 2 12.89 -0.81 9.75
N ALA A 3 13.98 -0.47 9.06
CA ALA A 3 15.32 -0.45 9.64
C ALA A 3 15.47 0.61 10.76
N GLN A 4 14.91 1.81 10.55
CA GLN A 4 14.87 2.88 11.55
C GLN A 4 14.01 2.45 12.75
N ILE A 5 12.84 1.86 12.51
CA ILE A 5 11.96 1.34 13.57
C ILE A 5 12.66 0.25 14.37
N ALA A 6 13.32 -0.70 13.71
CA ALA A 6 14.08 -1.76 14.37
C ALA A 6 15.24 -1.22 15.22
N GLN A 7 15.95 -0.20 14.74
CA GLN A 7 17.01 0.47 15.52
C GLN A 7 16.46 1.18 16.76
N ILE A 8 15.31 1.85 16.63
CA ILE A 8 14.64 2.48 17.76
C ILE A 8 14.17 1.41 18.75
N ALA A 9 13.59 0.32 18.27
CA ALA A 9 13.16 -0.81 19.12
C ALA A 9 14.34 -1.45 19.87
N GLN A 10 15.52 -1.57 19.25
CA GLN A 10 16.74 -2.05 19.94
C GLN A 10 17.17 -1.11 21.08
N THR A 11 16.90 0.18 20.96
CA THR A 11 17.24 1.19 21.97
C THR A 11 16.19 1.23 23.09
N ASN A 12 14.90 1.24 22.71
CA ASN A 12 13.79 1.38 23.64
C ASN A 12 13.44 0.06 24.36
N GLN A 13 13.85 -1.09 23.81
CA GLN A 13 13.60 -2.43 24.35
C GLN A 13 12.12 -2.66 24.74
N PRO A 14 11.16 -2.54 23.79
CA PRO A 14 9.76 -2.84 24.08
C PRO A 14 9.56 -4.33 24.37
N ASP A 15 8.50 -4.70 25.10
CA ASP A 15 8.20 -6.12 25.35
C ASP A 15 7.88 -6.90 24.07
N PHE A 16 7.25 -6.23 23.10
CA PHE A 16 6.92 -6.75 21.77
C PHE A 16 6.58 -5.59 20.81
N VAL A 17 6.49 -5.90 19.52
CA VAL A 17 6.06 -4.98 18.46
C VAL A 17 4.77 -5.50 17.81
N PHE A 18 3.85 -4.60 17.44
CA PHE A 18 2.68 -4.94 16.64
C PHE A 18 2.77 -4.32 15.24
N HIS A 19 2.44 -5.11 14.20
CA HIS A 19 2.25 -4.64 12.83
C HIS A 19 0.78 -4.81 12.40
N CYS A 20 0.10 -3.70 12.13
CA CYS A 20 -1.34 -3.66 11.84
C CYS A 20 -1.68 -4.01 10.37
N GLY A 21 -1.08 -5.05 9.80
CA GLY A 21 -1.38 -5.56 8.46
C GLY A 21 -0.76 -4.82 7.27
N ASP A 22 -1.11 -5.29 6.07
CA ASP A 22 -0.47 -4.97 4.79
C ASP A 22 1.04 -5.16 4.83
N LEU A 23 1.44 -6.36 5.29
CA LEU A 23 2.84 -6.78 5.37
C LEU A 23 3.46 -6.90 3.96
N THR A 24 2.65 -7.36 3.01
CA THR A 24 3.02 -7.59 1.61
C THR A 24 2.09 -6.80 0.70
N PRO A 25 2.57 -6.33 -0.48
CA PRO A 25 1.71 -5.60 -1.41
C PRO A 25 0.74 -6.50 -2.20
N PHE A 26 1.06 -7.80 -2.38
CA PHE A 26 0.26 -8.71 -3.21
C PHE A 26 0.13 -10.13 -2.65
N GLY A 27 0.59 -10.43 -1.43
CA GLY A 27 0.46 -11.76 -0.84
C GLY A 27 1.31 -12.85 -1.51
N GLN A 28 2.43 -12.48 -2.15
CA GLN A 28 3.31 -13.41 -2.87
C GLN A 28 4.41 -14.01 -1.97
N GLU A 29 4.93 -15.18 -2.37
CA GLU A 29 5.90 -15.95 -1.58
C GLU A 29 7.21 -15.20 -1.30
N ASN A 30 7.75 -14.55 -2.33
CA ASN A 30 8.96 -13.72 -2.23
C ASN A 30 8.74 -12.52 -1.30
N GLN A 31 7.54 -11.93 -1.31
CA GLN A 31 7.18 -10.81 -0.43
C GLN A 31 7.11 -11.26 1.03
N TYR A 32 6.44 -12.39 1.30
CA TYR A 32 6.43 -12.97 2.65
C TYR A 32 7.84 -13.32 3.15
N SER A 33 8.70 -13.86 2.28
CA SER A 33 10.11 -14.11 2.62
C SER A 33 10.87 -12.83 2.97
N ALA A 34 10.63 -11.75 2.22
CA ALA A 34 11.22 -10.43 2.51
C ALA A 34 10.70 -9.84 3.82
N VAL A 35 9.40 -9.99 4.11
CA VAL A 35 8.80 -9.59 5.40
C VAL A 35 9.48 -10.31 6.55
N LEU A 36 9.63 -11.64 6.49
CA LEU A 36 10.29 -12.41 7.56
C LEU A 36 11.72 -11.96 7.80
N SER A 37 12.47 -11.70 6.73
CA SER A 37 13.82 -11.13 6.82
C SER A 37 13.81 -9.76 7.49
N ALA A 38 12.86 -8.90 7.15
CA ALA A 38 12.75 -7.58 7.75
C ALA A 38 12.32 -7.65 9.23
N LEU A 39 11.37 -8.51 9.59
CA LEU A 39 10.90 -8.70 10.96
C LEU A 39 11.95 -9.36 11.85
N SER A 40 12.85 -10.18 11.31
CA SER A 40 13.96 -10.80 12.07
C SER A 40 14.95 -9.79 12.68
N ARG A 41 14.87 -8.51 12.29
CA ARG A 41 15.70 -7.42 12.81
C ARG A 41 15.25 -6.93 14.19
N PHE A 42 14.01 -7.23 14.58
CA PHE A 42 13.49 -6.86 15.90
C PHE A 42 14.03 -7.83 16.95
N PRO A 43 14.56 -7.32 18.08
CA PRO A 43 15.10 -8.16 19.14
C PRO A 43 14.02 -8.83 20.00
N VAL A 44 12.74 -8.57 19.72
CA VAL A 44 11.56 -8.90 20.51
C VAL A 44 10.49 -9.52 19.60
N PRO A 45 9.50 -10.24 20.15
CA PRO A 45 8.41 -10.80 19.35
C PRO A 45 7.68 -9.71 18.55
N VAL A 46 7.35 -10.05 17.29
CA VAL A 46 6.51 -9.19 16.45
C VAL A 46 5.18 -9.90 16.23
N HIS A 47 4.11 -9.31 16.76
CA HIS A 47 2.73 -9.71 16.51
C HIS A 47 2.21 -9.02 15.27
N VAL A 48 1.47 -9.76 14.45
CA VAL A 48 0.94 -9.25 13.19
C VAL A 48 -0.53 -9.62 13.03
N THR A 49 -1.29 -8.78 12.33
CA THR A 49 -2.61 -9.07 11.75
C THR A 49 -2.47 -9.01 10.22
N PRO A 50 -3.23 -9.78 9.41
CA PRO A 50 -3.18 -9.63 7.97
C PRO A 50 -3.96 -8.38 7.53
N GLY A 51 -3.48 -7.73 6.47
CA GLY A 51 -4.22 -6.71 5.73
C GLY A 51 -4.84 -7.20 4.43
N ASN A 52 -5.56 -6.32 3.73
CA ASN A 52 -6.23 -6.69 2.48
C ASN A 52 -5.24 -6.96 1.34
N HIS A 53 -4.01 -6.44 1.41
CA HIS A 53 -2.96 -6.78 0.46
C HIS A 53 -2.36 -8.17 0.71
N ASP A 54 -2.29 -8.60 1.97
CA ASP A 54 -1.71 -9.87 2.39
C ASP A 54 -2.46 -11.10 1.88
N ILE A 55 -3.78 -10.97 1.68
CA ILE A 55 -4.65 -12.05 1.25
C ILE A 55 -4.83 -12.14 -0.28
N ARG A 56 -4.25 -11.21 -1.04
CA ARG A 56 -4.33 -11.20 -2.52
C ARG A 56 -3.63 -12.42 -3.11
N GLN A 57 -4.07 -12.84 -4.30
CA GLN A 57 -3.42 -13.91 -5.07
C GLN A 57 -3.18 -15.22 -4.27
N GLY A 58 -4.16 -15.61 -3.45
CA GLY A 58 -4.06 -16.79 -2.59
C GLY A 58 -3.17 -16.61 -1.36
N GLY A 59 -2.83 -15.36 -1.03
CA GLY A 59 -1.94 -14.99 0.07
C GLY A 59 -2.43 -15.41 1.45
N THR A 60 -3.74 -15.64 1.65
CA THR A 60 -4.30 -16.15 2.92
C THR A 60 -3.57 -17.41 3.41
N GLN A 61 -3.33 -18.39 2.53
CA GLN A 61 -2.68 -19.63 2.94
C GLN A 61 -1.20 -19.46 3.22
N ARG A 62 -0.55 -18.46 2.59
CA ARG A 62 0.84 -18.10 2.88
C ARG A 62 0.95 -17.38 4.21
N TYR A 63 0.06 -16.42 4.47
CA TYR A 63 -0.05 -15.76 5.76
C TYR A 63 -0.18 -16.79 6.88
N LEU A 64 -1.17 -17.70 6.79
CA LEU A 64 -1.40 -18.71 7.82
C LEU A 64 -0.21 -19.66 8.00
N ARG A 65 0.50 -19.99 6.90
CA ARG A 65 1.72 -20.82 6.96
C ARG A 65 2.85 -20.13 7.73
N TYR A 66 3.04 -18.82 7.54
CA TYR A 66 4.17 -18.09 8.10
C TYR A 66 3.91 -17.51 9.49
N PHE A 67 2.69 -17.03 9.75
CA PHE A 67 2.33 -16.31 10.97
C PHE A 67 1.31 -17.04 11.84
N GLY A 68 0.72 -18.13 11.37
CA GLY A 68 -0.29 -18.88 12.11
C GLY A 68 -1.66 -18.21 12.07
N ALA A 69 -2.41 -18.27 13.18
CA ALA A 69 -3.78 -17.79 13.24
C ALA A 69 -3.85 -16.26 12.99
N ALA A 70 -4.82 -15.84 12.17
CA ALA A 70 -5.11 -14.42 11.92
C ALA A 70 -6.01 -13.78 13.01
N THR A 71 -6.53 -14.60 13.92
CA THR A 71 -7.39 -14.19 15.03
C THR A 71 -6.95 -14.96 16.27
N TYR A 72 -6.50 -14.24 17.28
CA TYR A 72 -5.97 -14.81 18.53
C TYR A 72 -5.92 -13.74 19.61
N SER A 73 -5.74 -14.15 20.86
CA SER A 73 -5.55 -13.26 21.98
C SER A 73 -4.54 -13.82 22.97
N PHE A 74 -4.02 -12.94 23.82
CA PHE A 74 -3.12 -13.31 24.90
C PHE A 74 -3.11 -12.23 25.98
N ASP A 75 -2.74 -12.62 27.20
CA ASP A 75 -2.56 -11.71 28.33
C ASP A 75 -1.08 -11.48 28.61
N VAL A 76 -0.73 -10.21 28.84
CA VAL A 76 0.57 -9.84 29.40
C VAL A 76 0.33 -8.87 30.54
N TRP A 77 0.82 -9.24 31.73
CA TRP A 77 0.66 -8.44 32.93
C TRP A 77 -0.82 -8.12 33.24
N ARG A 78 -1.23 -6.85 33.27
CA ARG A 78 -2.61 -6.40 33.56
C ARG A 78 -3.41 -6.11 32.28
N ALA A 79 -2.88 -6.50 31.12
CA ALA A 79 -3.44 -6.19 29.81
C ALA A 79 -3.78 -7.44 29.01
N HIS A 80 -4.93 -7.38 28.34
CA HIS A 80 -5.41 -8.35 27.37
C HIS A 80 -5.25 -7.78 25.96
N PHE A 81 -4.67 -8.57 25.07
CA PHE A 81 -4.38 -8.21 23.69
C PHE A 81 -5.17 -9.11 22.76
N THR A 82 -6.12 -8.54 22.03
CA THR A 82 -6.93 -9.23 21.03
C THR A 82 -6.43 -8.83 19.63
N VAL A 83 -6.14 -9.81 18.79
CA VAL A 83 -5.80 -9.60 17.37
C VAL A 83 -6.94 -10.13 16.50
N LEU A 84 -7.49 -9.26 15.66
CA LEU A 84 -8.64 -9.55 14.79
C LEU A 84 -8.27 -9.53 13.31
N ASN A 85 -8.96 -10.36 12.53
CA ASN A 85 -8.78 -10.43 11.09
C ASN A 85 -9.89 -9.68 10.36
N THR A 86 -9.57 -8.47 9.90
CA THR A 86 -10.42 -7.64 9.06
C THR A 86 -9.93 -7.52 7.63
N SER A 87 -8.91 -8.30 7.22
CA SER A 87 -8.29 -8.24 5.88
C SER A 87 -9.29 -8.38 4.72
N GLY A 88 -10.39 -9.09 4.92
CA GLY A 88 -11.45 -9.26 3.92
C GLY A 88 -12.42 -8.06 3.79
N GLY A 89 -12.24 -6.99 4.56
CA GLY A 89 -13.16 -5.84 4.59
C GLY A 89 -14.44 -6.10 5.40
N ASN A 90 -14.59 -7.28 6.00
CA ASN A 90 -15.78 -7.69 6.75
C ASN A 90 -15.41 -8.77 7.79
N MET A 91 -16.34 -9.12 8.69
CA MET A 91 -16.20 -10.15 9.71
C MET A 91 -17.34 -11.18 9.64
N SER A 92 -17.02 -12.45 9.87
CA SER A 92 -18.01 -13.53 9.97
C SER A 92 -18.68 -13.57 11.34
N GLU A 93 -19.87 -14.17 11.43
CA GLU A 93 -20.56 -14.41 12.71
C GLU A 93 -19.71 -15.21 13.69
N SER A 94 -18.95 -16.20 13.22
CA SER A 94 -18.03 -16.96 14.05
C SER A 94 -16.92 -16.09 14.67
N GLN A 95 -16.42 -15.09 13.93
CA GLN A 95 -15.41 -14.17 14.45
C GLN A 95 -16.01 -13.17 15.44
N PHE A 96 -17.25 -12.71 15.20
CA PHE A 96 -18.00 -11.92 16.18
C PHE A 96 -18.26 -12.67 17.47
N GLN A 97 -18.69 -13.94 17.40
CA GLN A 97 -18.90 -14.76 18.58
C GLN A 97 -17.59 -14.99 19.34
N TRP A 98 -16.51 -15.31 18.61
CA TRP A 98 -15.18 -15.46 19.21
C TRP A 98 -14.74 -14.20 19.94
N LEU A 99 -14.88 -13.02 19.31
CA LEU A 99 -14.51 -11.73 19.91
C LEU A 99 -15.33 -11.44 21.16
N HIS A 100 -16.64 -11.69 21.10
CA HIS A 100 -17.51 -11.53 22.26
C HIS A 100 -17.01 -12.39 23.43
N ASP A 101 -16.76 -13.68 23.18
CA ASP A 101 -16.35 -14.63 24.23
C ASP A 101 -14.94 -14.31 24.77
N ASP A 102 -14.03 -13.86 23.91
CA ASP A 102 -12.68 -13.39 24.26
C ASP A 102 -12.73 -12.20 25.22
N LEU A 103 -13.46 -11.15 24.84
CA LEU A 103 -13.57 -9.92 25.65
C LEU A 103 -14.38 -10.13 26.92
N ALA A 104 -15.45 -10.93 26.86
CA ALA A 104 -16.28 -11.27 28.02
C ALA A 104 -15.54 -12.13 29.04
N GLY A 105 -14.63 -12.99 28.59
CA GLY A 105 -13.82 -13.85 29.45
C GLY A 105 -12.62 -13.16 30.10
N SER A 106 -12.29 -11.94 29.67
CA SER A 106 -11.10 -11.21 30.14
C SER A 106 -11.40 -10.30 31.34
N GLU A 107 -10.76 -10.60 32.46
CA GLU A 107 -10.75 -9.78 33.69
C GLU A 107 -9.60 -8.75 33.71
N SER A 108 -8.84 -8.64 32.61
CA SER A 108 -7.74 -7.69 32.49
C SER A 108 -8.24 -6.25 32.59
N GLU A 109 -7.45 -5.41 33.26
CA GLU A 109 -7.75 -4.00 33.49
C GLU A 109 -7.65 -3.18 32.20
N TYR A 110 -6.68 -3.55 31.35
CA TYR A 110 -6.50 -2.96 30.03
C TYR A 110 -6.85 -3.97 28.96
N LYS A 111 -7.64 -3.55 27.98
CA LYS A 111 -8.02 -4.34 26.81
C LYS A 111 -7.60 -3.58 25.56
N PHE A 112 -6.77 -4.20 24.74
CA PHE A 112 -6.26 -3.67 23.49
C PHE A 112 -6.71 -4.55 22.33
N VAL A 113 -7.17 -3.93 21.25
CA VAL A 113 -7.54 -4.64 20.02
C VAL A 113 -6.63 -4.18 18.88
N PHE A 114 -6.09 -5.11 18.12
CA PHE A 114 -5.28 -4.86 16.93
C PHE A 114 -5.96 -5.46 15.70
N THR A 115 -6.12 -4.64 14.67
CA THR A 115 -6.79 -5.02 13.42
C THR A 115 -6.17 -4.28 12.24
N HIS A 116 -6.50 -4.65 11.00
CA HIS A 116 -6.01 -3.92 9.84
C HIS A 116 -6.98 -2.83 9.40
N ILE A 117 -8.19 -3.21 8.95
CA ILE A 117 -9.20 -2.29 8.42
C ILE A 117 -10.03 -1.72 9.59
N PRO A 118 -10.03 -0.40 9.81
CA PRO A 118 -10.79 0.21 10.89
C PRO A 118 -12.30 0.21 10.61
N PRO A 119 -13.15 0.35 11.66
CA PRO A 119 -14.60 0.43 11.50
C PRO A 119 -15.09 1.76 10.91
N PHE A 120 -14.23 2.78 10.75
CA PHE A 120 -14.58 4.06 10.15
C PHE A 120 -13.36 4.72 9.51
N ASP A 121 -13.60 5.61 8.54
CA ASP A 121 -12.59 6.52 7.99
C ASP A 121 -12.65 7.86 8.74
N PRO A 122 -11.55 8.37 9.30
CA PRO A 122 -11.54 9.66 9.98
C PRO A 122 -11.49 10.86 9.01
N ARG A 123 -11.22 10.64 7.72
CA ARG A 123 -11.08 11.72 6.73
C ARG A 123 -12.45 12.20 6.25
N PRO A 124 -12.73 13.52 6.23
CA PRO A 124 -14.04 14.03 5.85
C PRO A 124 -14.43 13.65 4.41
N GLY A 125 -15.56 12.95 4.25
CA GLY A 125 -16.11 12.59 2.94
C GLY A 125 -15.48 11.36 2.28
N GLU A 126 -14.53 10.70 2.95
CA GLU A 126 -13.87 9.49 2.46
C GLU A 126 -14.51 8.22 3.05
N ASP A 127 -14.34 7.09 2.36
CA ASP A 127 -14.85 5.79 2.77
C ASP A 127 -13.82 4.68 2.50
N HIS A 128 -12.76 4.66 3.30
CA HIS A 128 -11.70 3.65 3.27
C HIS A 128 -11.64 2.82 4.56
N ALA A 129 -12.79 2.27 4.96
CA ALA A 129 -12.98 1.50 6.18
C ALA A 129 -13.63 0.13 5.89
N LEU A 130 -14.10 -0.56 6.92
CA LEU A 130 -14.89 -1.80 6.76
C LEU A 130 -16.06 -1.56 5.79
N THR A 131 -16.23 -2.44 4.81
CA THR A 131 -17.15 -2.23 3.69
C THR A 131 -18.63 -2.38 4.07
N ASN A 132 -18.91 -2.95 5.25
CA ASN A 132 -20.25 -3.17 5.75
C ASN A 132 -20.49 -2.35 7.03
N SER A 133 -21.35 -1.33 6.94
CA SER A 133 -21.63 -0.42 8.05
C SER A 133 -22.29 -1.10 9.26
N THR A 134 -23.12 -2.13 9.05
CA THR A 134 -23.69 -2.94 10.14
C THR A 134 -22.60 -3.71 10.89
N THR A 135 -21.62 -4.24 10.16
CA THR A 135 -20.46 -4.95 10.73
C THR A 135 -19.61 -3.97 11.53
N ALA A 136 -19.30 -2.80 10.97
CA ALA A 136 -18.57 -1.74 11.66
C ALA A 136 -19.27 -1.31 12.95
N ALA A 137 -20.58 -1.05 12.90
CA ALA A 137 -21.36 -0.65 14.06
C ALA A 137 -21.37 -1.73 15.15
N ARG A 138 -21.62 -2.99 14.78
CA ARG A 138 -21.61 -4.11 15.73
C ARG A 138 -20.23 -4.31 16.37
N LEU A 139 -19.16 -4.16 15.60
CA LEU A 139 -17.80 -4.26 16.09
C LEU A 139 -17.50 -3.17 17.12
N MET A 140 -17.85 -1.91 16.81
CA MET A 140 -17.72 -0.80 17.76
C MET A 140 -18.57 -1.02 19.01
N SER A 141 -19.80 -1.53 18.88
CA SER A 141 -20.64 -1.85 20.05
C SER A 141 -20.02 -2.87 20.99
N LEU A 142 -19.35 -3.91 20.47
CA LEU A 142 -18.64 -4.88 21.31
C LEU A 142 -17.46 -4.22 22.05
N PHE A 143 -16.71 -3.35 21.37
CA PHE A 143 -15.61 -2.62 22.00
C PHE A 143 -16.09 -1.73 23.13
N GLU A 144 -17.23 -1.06 22.94
CA GLU A 144 -17.88 -0.22 23.95
C GLU A 144 -18.41 -1.05 25.13
N GLU A 145 -19.14 -2.13 24.85
CA GLU A 145 -19.75 -3.03 25.85
C GLU A 145 -18.69 -3.61 26.79
N PHE A 146 -17.58 -4.10 26.24
CA PHE A 146 -16.51 -4.71 27.01
C PHE A 146 -15.40 -3.74 27.43
N LYS A 147 -15.62 -2.43 27.24
CA LYS A 147 -14.74 -1.33 27.70
C LYS A 147 -13.30 -1.47 27.19
N VAL A 148 -13.14 -1.76 25.90
CA VAL A 148 -11.84 -1.78 25.23
C VAL A 148 -11.18 -0.40 25.38
N ASN A 149 -9.93 -0.37 25.88
CA ASN A 149 -9.22 0.87 26.12
C ASN A 149 -8.74 1.50 24.81
N THR A 150 -8.16 0.70 23.92
CA THR A 150 -7.66 1.19 22.63
C THR A 150 -7.75 0.15 21.52
N VAL A 151 -8.24 0.58 20.36
CA VAL A 151 -8.23 -0.17 19.11
C VAL A 151 -7.16 0.43 18.18
N PHE A 152 -6.19 -0.37 17.78
CA PHE A 152 -5.15 0.00 16.83
C PHE A 152 -5.47 -0.58 15.45
N ALA A 153 -5.40 0.25 14.42
CA ALA A 153 -5.66 -0.12 13.04
C ALA A 153 -4.60 0.42 12.08
N GLY A 154 -4.46 -0.24 10.93
CA GLY A 154 -3.65 0.23 9.79
C GLY A 154 -4.55 0.80 8.69
N HIS A 155 -4.29 0.37 7.46
CA HIS A 155 -5.11 0.56 6.25
C HIS A 155 -5.23 2.01 5.73
N ILE A 156 -5.62 2.95 6.59
CA ILE A 156 -5.72 4.36 6.24
C ILE A 156 -4.33 4.96 6.48
N HIS A 157 -3.57 5.19 5.41
CA HIS A 157 -2.14 5.55 5.46
C HIS A 157 -1.87 6.93 6.06
N MET A 158 -2.13 7.08 7.36
CA MET A 158 -2.01 8.30 8.14
C MET A 158 -1.86 7.96 9.63
N TYR A 159 -1.56 8.96 10.44
CA TYR A 159 -1.81 8.96 11.87
C TYR A 159 -3.20 9.56 12.14
N ASN A 160 -4.05 8.86 12.88
CA ASN A 160 -5.23 9.46 13.48
C ASN A 160 -5.43 8.92 14.88
N GLU A 161 -5.84 9.80 15.79
CA GLU A 161 -6.30 9.42 17.11
C GLU A 161 -7.66 10.06 17.37
N SER A 162 -8.63 9.25 17.79
CA SER A 162 -9.94 9.74 18.19
C SER A 162 -10.52 8.89 19.32
N VAL A 163 -11.44 9.47 20.10
CA VAL A 163 -12.20 8.74 21.12
C VAL A 163 -13.66 8.73 20.71
N ARG A 164 -14.25 7.54 20.63
CA ARG A 164 -15.67 7.35 20.30
C ARG A 164 -16.30 6.46 21.36
N ASN A 165 -17.35 6.96 22.02
CA ASN A 165 -18.10 6.24 23.04
C ASN A 165 -17.22 5.61 24.14
N GLY A 166 -16.16 6.32 24.53
CA GLY A 166 -15.22 5.89 25.57
C GLY A 166 -14.08 4.98 25.09
N VAL A 167 -14.10 4.51 23.85
CA VAL A 167 -13.03 3.70 23.25
C VAL A 167 -12.10 4.61 22.46
N ARG A 168 -10.78 4.50 22.69
CA ARG A 168 -9.77 5.18 21.89
C ARG A 168 -9.49 4.39 20.62
N TYR A 169 -9.43 5.06 19.48
CA TYR A 169 -9.06 4.49 18.20
C TYR A 169 -7.79 5.18 17.71
N VAL A 170 -6.79 4.38 17.34
CA VAL A 170 -5.51 4.85 16.81
C VAL A 170 -5.28 4.18 15.46
N ILE A 171 -5.24 4.98 14.41
CA ILE A 171 -4.83 4.55 13.08
C ILE A 171 -3.35 4.87 12.94
N THR A 172 -2.55 3.86 12.60
CA THR A 172 -1.09 3.95 12.43
C THR A 172 -0.64 3.33 11.11
N GLY A 173 -1.02 3.99 10.00
CA GLY A 173 -0.74 3.54 8.63
C GLY A 173 0.50 4.18 7.98
N GLY A 174 1.45 4.69 8.76
CA GLY A 174 2.49 5.61 8.27
C GLY A 174 3.89 5.01 8.08
N ALA A 175 4.06 3.69 8.01
CA ALA A 175 5.39 3.06 8.16
C ALA A 175 5.96 2.36 6.90
N GLY A 176 5.37 2.55 5.71
CA GLY A 176 5.87 1.88 4.50
C GLY A 176 5.36 2.38 3.15
N ALA A 177 4.13 2.86 3.05
CA ALA A 177 3.51 3.27 1.80
C ALA A 177 3.24 4.79 1.74
N SER A 178 2.79 5.27 0.57
CA SER A 178 2.38 6.66 0.39
C SER A 178 1.23 7.05 1.33
N LEU A 179 1.28 8.26 1.85
CA LEU A 179 0.33 8.74 2.86
C LEU A 179 -0.94 9.29 2.21
N TYR A 180 -2.08 9.11 2.89
CA TYR A 180 -3.43 9.45 2.41
C TYR A 180 -4.00 10.75 2.98
N ALA A 181 -3.15 11.53 3.64
CA ALA A 181 -3.49 12.82 4.23
C ALA A 181 -2.30 13.78 4.06
N THR A 182 -2.55 15.08 4.18
CA THR A 182 -1.48 16.08 4.28
C THR A 182 -0.82 16.02 5.67
N PRO A 183 0.41 16.53 5.85
CA PRO A 183 1.07 16.53 7.16
C PRO A 183 0.22 17.14 8.29
N GLU A 184 -0.51 18.23 8.00
CA GLU A 184 -1.38 18.91 8.97
C GLU A 184 -2.57 18.04 9.42
N ASN A 185 -2.96 17.10 8.57
CA ASN A 185 -4.07 16.19 8.80
C ASN A 185 -3.61 14.78 9.21
N GLY A 186 -2.37 14.63 9.69
CA GLY A 186 -1.82 13.34 10.14
C GLY A 186 -1.15 12.52 9.04
N GLY A 187 -0.92 13.09 7.87
CA GLY A 187 -0.08 12.55 6.81
C GLY A 187 1.39 12.57 7.18
N ILE A 188 1.77 11.80 8.20
CA ILE A 188 3.13 11.71 8.72
C ILE A 188 3.64 10.27 8.68
N TYR A 189 4.91 10.11 8.36
CA TYR A 189 5.57 8.83 8.55
C TYR A 189 5.88 8.63 10.02
N HIS A 190 5.40 7.54 10.60
CA HIS A 190 5.47 7.31 12.05
C HIS A 190 5.31 5.83 12.40
N PHE A 191 5.64 5.50 13.63
CA PHE A 191 5.05 4.39 14.37
C PHE A 191 4.49 4.91 15.69
N VAL A 192 3.77 4.10 16.45
CA VAL A 192 3.23 4.50 17.75
C VAL A 192 3.98 3.77 18.86
N ASN A 193 4.49 4.52 19.82
CA ASN A 193 5.03 3.99 21.06
C ASN A 193 3.90 3.87 22.09
N VAL A 194 3.74 2.69 22.68
CA VAL A 194 2.71 2.41 23.69
C VAL A 194 3.40 1.98 24.97
N THR A 195 3.28 2.79 26.01
CA THR A 195 3.86 2.51 27.32
C THR A 195 2.74 2.39 28.35
N LEU A 196 2.63 1.21 28.95
CA LEU A 196 1.71 0.96 30.06
C LEU A 196 2.52 0.81 31.35
N THR A 197 2.23 1.65 32.35
CA THR A 197 2.84 1.58 33.68
C THR A 197 1.77 1.33 34.75
N ASP A 198 2.17 1.21 36.01
CA ASP A 198 1.25 1.06 37.15
C ASP A 198 0.20 2.18 37.27
N SER A 199 0.45 3.35 36.67
CA SER A 199 -0.37 4.55 36.85
C SER A 199 -0.88 5.20 35.56
N GLN A 200 -0.36 4.81 34.39
CA GLN A 200 -0.70 5.49 33.14
C GLN A 200 -0.54 4.59 31.91
N LEU A 201 -1.41 4.86 30.93
CA LEU A 201 -1.28 4.41 29.54
C LEU A 201 -0.87 5.62 28.70
N ILE A 202 0.33 5.59 28.15
CA ILE A 202 0.85 6.61 27.23
C ILE A 202 0.89 6.01 25.82
N ILE A 203 0.35 6.77 24.86
CA ILE A 203 0.34 6.42 23.45
C ILE A 203 0.81 7.67 22.70
N GLU A 204 1.93 7.57 21.99
CA GLU A 204 2.53 8.71 21.30
C GLU A 204 3.06 8.31 19.92
N PRO A 205 2.81 9.12 18.87
CA PRO A 205 3.43 8.90 17.58
C PRO A 205 4.91 9.29 17.64
N VAL A 206 5.77 8.40 17.19
CA VAL A 206 7.19 8.66 16.97
C VAL A 206 7.39 8.92 15.49
N ILE A 207 7.76 10.15 15.16
CA ILE A 207 7.98 10.59 13.78
C ILE A 207 9.20 9.88 13.21
N LEU A 208 9.02 9.29 12.04
CA LEU A 208 10.09 8.70 11.25
C LEU A 208 10.61 9.72 10.26
N GLU A 209 11.84 9.50 9.81
CA GLU A 209 12.32 10.27 8.67
C GLU A 209 11.45 9.91 7.47
N SER A 210 11.02 10.95 6.74
CA SER A 210 10.46 10.76 5.41
C SER A 210 11.45 9.89 4.64
N PRO A 211 11.00 8.82 3.97
CA PRO A 211 11.92 8.00 3.20
C PRO A 211 12.66 8.94 2.25
N ALA A 212 13.97 9.08 2.42
CA ALA A 212 14.85 9.71 1.46
C ALA A 212 14.99 8.76 0.27
N LEU A 213 13.86 8.40 -0.33
CA LEU A 213 13.83 7.69 -1.59
C LEU A 213 13.84 8.79 -2.63
N PRO A 214 14.92 8.92 -3.41
CA PRO A 214 14.99 9.92 -4.45
C PRO A 214 13.87 9.58 -5.44
N ARG A 215 12.76 10.34 -5.37
CA ARG A 215 11.61 10.23 -6.28
C ARG A 215 11.91 10.82 -7.65
N ASP A 216 13.10 11.38 -7.79
CA ASP A 216 13.67 12.09 -8.92
C ASP A 216 14.60 11.20 -9.77
N LYS A 217 14.63 9.88 -9.53
CA LYS A 217 15.36 8.92 -10.36
C LYS A 217 14.62 7.61 -10.57
N VAL A 218 14.93 6.96 -11.68
CA VAL A 218 14.44 5.63 -12.05
C VAL A 218 15.61 4.73 -12.43
N VAL A 219 15.56 3.47 -12.01
CA VAL A 219 16.48 2.43 -12.47
C VAL A 219 15.81 1.67 -13.61
N ILE A 220 16.49 1.54 -14.74
CA ILE A 220 16.06 0.76 -15.89
C ILE A 220 16.98 -0.45 -15.97
N ARG A 221 16.40 -1.65 -15.97
CA ARG A 221 17.14 -2.92 -16.00
C ARG A 221 16.82 -3.71 -17.25
N GLY A 222 17.85 -4.01 -18.02
CA GLY A 222 17.80 -4.92 -19.15
C GLY A 222 18.30 -6.31 -18.76
N GLN A 223 18.51 -7.17 -19.75
CA GLN A 223 19.03 -8.52 -19.50
C GLN A 223 20.51 -8.53 -19.10
N SER A 224 21.29 -7.58 -19.62
CA SER A 224 22.75 -7.51 -19.44
C SER A 224 23.24 -6.18 -18.88
N ASP A 225 22.48 -5.10 -19.08
CA ASP A 225 22.85 -3.74 -18.73
C ASP A 225 21.77 -3.11 -17.85
N ASP A 226 22.20 -2.32 -16.87
CA ASP A 226 21.34 -1.53 -15.99
C ASP A 226 21.76 -0.05 -16.11
N MET A 227 20.79 0.84 -16.01
CA MET A 227 21.01 2.28 -16.03
C MET A 227 20.16 2.96 -14.96
N THR A 228 20.65 4.08 -14.43
CA THR A 228 19.86 4.95 -13.55
C THR A 228 19.77 6.32 -14.17
N LEU A 229 18.56 6.85 -14.33
CA LEU A 229 18.29 8.16 -14.90
C LEU A 229 17.70 9.09 -13.86
N THR A 230 18.19 10.32 -13.80
CA THR A 230 17.61 11.44 -13.04
C THR A 230 16.55 12.18 -13.85
N ILE A 231 15.82 13.12 -13.24
CA ILE A 231 14.89 14.01 -13.99
C ILE A 231 15.64 14.81 -15.06
N ASP A 232 16.86 15.29 -14.77
CA ASP A 232 17.66 16.02 -15.74
C ASP A 232 18.00 15.12 -16.95
N ASP A 233 18.38 13.87 -16.71
CA ASP A 233 18.64 12.90 -17.78
C ASP A 233 17.38 12.62 -18.61
N LEU A 234 16.23 12.39 -17.96
CA LEU A 234 14.95 12.15 -18.63
C LEU A 234 14.52 13.37 -19.46
N SER A 235 14.77 14.58 -18.97
CA SER A 235 14.44 15.82 -19.67
C SER A 235 15.31 16.09 -20.90
N ALA A 236 16.47 15.43 -21.00
CA ALA A 236 17.38 15.51 -22.13
C ALA A 236 17.08 14.47 -23.23
N LEU A 237 16.26 13.46 -22.95
CA LEU A 237 15.78 12.49 -23.94
C LEU A 237 14.64 13.08 -24.79
N PRO A 238 14.27 12.46 -25.92
CA PRO A 238 13.06 12.82 -26.67
C PRO A 238 11.81 12.72 -25.80
N THR A 239 11.01 13.78 -25.76
CA THR A 239 9.83 13.87 -24.88
C THR A 239 8.54 13.93 -25.67
N ILE A 240 7.56 13.18 -25.20
CA ILE A 240 6.16 13.28 -25.63
C ILE A 240 5.41 14.16 -24.63
N GLU A 241 4.50 14.97 -25.15
CA GLU A 241 3.57 15.77 -24.36
C GLU A 241 2.15 15.52 -24.86
N GLY A 242 1.21 15.30 -23.93
CA GLY A 242 -0.18 15.08 -24.29
C GLY A 242 -1.13 15.16 -23.11
N PHE A 243 -2.38 15.53 -23.39
CA PHE A 243 -3.44 15.49 -22.39
C PHE A 243 -3.91 14.04 -22.20
N SER A 244 -4.11 13.63 -20.96
CA SER A 244 -4.70 12.34 -20.67
C SER A 244 -5.45 12.31 -19.34
N SER A 245 -6.16 11.20 -19.10
CA SER A 245 -6.90 10.87 -17.90
C SER A 245 -7.14 9.36 -17.82
N PHE A 246 -7.55 8.84 -16.66
CA PHE A 246 -7.84 7.41 -16.50
C PHE A 246 -9.11 7.14 -15.70
N GLN A 247 -9.72 5.97 -15.90
CA GLN A 247 -10.81 5.47 -15.04
C GLN A 247 -10.28 4.59 -13.88
N ASN A 248 -10.85 4.77 -12.69
CA ASN A 248 -10.64 3.83 -11.59
C ASN A 248 -11.61 2.63 -11.67
N GLN A 249 -11.50 1.67 -10.74
CA GLN A 249 -12.34 0.47 -10.70
C GLN A 249 -13.85 0.73 -10.58
N TYR A 250 -14.24 1.93 -10.14
CA TYR A 250 -15.63 2.35 -9.98
C TYR A 250 -16.16 3.13 -11.19
N GLY A 251 -15.34 3.29 -12.24
CA GLY A 251 -15.67 4.07 -13.43
C GLY A 251 -15.50 5.58 -13.27
N ASN A 252 -14.96 6.05 -12.14
CA ASN A 252 -14.70 7.48 -11.94
C ASN A 252 -13.40 7.88 -12.65
N TRP A 253 -13.44 9.03 -13.32
CA TRP A 253 -12.28 9.61 -14.02
C TRP A 253 -11.39 10.40 -13.07
N GLY A 254 -10.08 10.19 -13.17
CA GLY A 254 -9.05 10.94 -12.45
C GLY A 254 -7.80 11.18 -13.29
N GLY A 255 -6.86 11.94 -12.74
CA GLY A 255 -5.58 12.23 -13.41
C GLY A 255 -5.70 13.07 -14.66
N GLN A 256 -6.69 13.94 -14.76
CA GLN A 256 -6.84 14.85 -15.89
C GLN A 256 -5.69 15.86 -15.91
N GLY A 257 -4.89 15.87 -16.97
CA GLY A 257 -3.84 16.86 -17.12
C GLY A 257 -2.99 16.64 -18.36
N ILE A 258 -2.11 17.62 -18.62
CA ILE A 258 -1.08 17.53 -19.64
C ILE A 258 0.15 16.90 -19.00
N TYR A 259 0.55 15.75 -19.53
CA TYR A 259 1.70 14.99 -19.10
C TYR A 259 2.83 15.19 -20.07
N ARG A 260 4.06 15.28 -19.54
CA ARG A 260 5.29 15.25 -20.33
C ARG A 260 6.23 14.18 -19.81
N GLY A 261 6.76 13.36 -20.72
CA GLY A 261 7.55 12.19 -20.38
C GLY A 261 8.33 11.61 -21.54
N VAL A 262 9.07 10.54 -21.27
CA VAL A 262 9.85 9.78 -22.25
C VAL A 262 9.10 8.50 -22.58
N LEU A 263 9.12 8.06 -23.84
CA LEU A 263 8.51 6.79 -24.24
C LEU A 263 9.17 5.61 -23.53
N PHE A 264 8.35 4.67 -23.07
CA PHE A 264 8.86 3.44 -22.46
C PHE A 264 9.72 2.60 -23.43
N SER A 265 9.40 2.61 -24.72
CA SER A 265 10.22 1.98 -25.76
C SER A 265 11.63 2.55 -25.77
N ASP A 266 11.75 3.87 -25.80
CA ASP A 266 13.05 4.55 -25.83
C ASP A 266 13.87 4.26 -24.56
N LEU A 267 13.20 4.22 -23.40
CA LEU A 267 13.86 3.88 -22.12
C LEU A 267 14.41 2.45 -22.11
N VAL A 268 13.65 1.50 -22.65
CA VAL A 268 14.03 0.09 -22.68
C VAL A 268 15.13 -0.19 -23.72
N GLU A 269 15.15 0.52 -24.85
CA GLU A 269 16.22 0.44 -25.85
C GLU A 269 17.59 0.85 -25.28
N LEU A 270 17.63 1.72 -24.27
CA LEU A 270 18.88 2.13 -23.61
C LEU A 270 19.58 0.98 -22.86
N VAL A 271 18.86 -0.10 -22.55
CA VAL A 271 19.37 -1.28 -21.84
C VAL A 271 19.27 -2.57 -22.67
N GLY A 272 19.23 -2.44 -24.00
CA GLY A 272 19.27 -3.57 -24.92
C GLY A 272 17.91 -4.02 -25.47
N GLY A 273 16.84 -3.27 -25.20
CA GLY A 273 15.53 -3.52 -25.77
C GLY A 273 14.76 -4.65 -25.07
N MET A 274 13.67 -5.06 -25.70
CA MET A 274 12.75 -6.10 -25.21
C MET A 274 12.22 -6.91 -26.40
N HIS A 275 11.99 -8.21 -26.21
CA HIS A 275 11.43 -9.10 -27.24
C HIS A 275 9.94 -9.40 -27.01
N GLU A 276 9.25 -9.96 -28.02
CA GLU A 276 7.80 -10.20 -27.98
C GLU A 276 7.31 -11.07 -26.81
N ASN A 277 8.14 -12.00 -26.34
CA ASN A 277 7.80 -12.90 -25.22
C ASN A 277 8.17 -12.32 -23.86
N ASP A 278 8.98 -11.26 -23.82
CA ASP A 278 9.40 -10.66 -22.57
C ASP A 278 8.24 -9.91 -21.92
N THR A 279 8.39 -9.60 -20.64
CA THR A 279 7.50 -8.68 -19.93
C THR A 279 8.27 -7.51 -19.37
N LEU A 280 7.57 -6.39 -19.18
CA LEU A 280 8.11 -5.20 -18.53
C LEU A 280 7.46 -5.06 -17.15
N ASN A 281 8.27 -5.18 -16.11
CA ASN A 281 7.86 -4.94 -14.74
C ASN A 281 8.17 -3.50 -14.35
N VAL A 282 7.13 -2.73 -14.05
CA VAL A 282 7.28 -1.36 -13.54
C VAL A 282 6.91 -1.32 -12.07
N THR A 283 7.86 -0.91 -11.23
CA THR A 283 7.74 -0.97 -9.77
C THR A 283 7.90 0.42 -9.15
N SER A 284 6.91 0.81 -8.36
CA SER A 284 6.91 1.97 -7.47
C SER A 284 7.87 1.75 -6.28
N PHE A 285 8.33 2.84 -5.67
CA PHE A 285 9.20 2.76 -4.48
C PHE A 285 8.58 2.00 -3.29
N ASP A 286 7.25 1.97 -3.20
CA ASP A 286 6.50 1.29 -2.13
C ASP A 286 6.25 -0.20 -2.44
N GLY A 287 6.85 -0.72 -3.52
CA GLY A 287 6.73 -2.12 -3.92
C GLY A 287 5.45 -2.44 -4.70
N TYR A 288 4.56 -1.46 -4.90
CA TYR A 288 3.48 -1.60 -5.88
C TYR A 288 4.07 -1.74 -7.28
N GLY A 289 3.48 -2.57 -8.13
CA GLY A 289 3.97 -2.72 -9.49
C GLY A 289 2.93 -3.28 -10.45
N GLN A 290 3.22 -3.11 -11.74
CA GLN A 290 2.42 -3.59 -12.85
C GLN A 290 3.30 -4.29 -13.87
N VAL A 291 2.76 -5.34 -14.47
CA VAL A 291 3.40 -6.08 -15.56
C VAL A 291 2.77 -5.64 -16.87
N PHE A 292 3.59 -5.28 -17.85
CA PHE A 292 3.19 -4.89 -19.19
C PHE A 292 3.75 -5.89 -20.19
N CYS A 293 2.98 -6.25 -21.20
CA CYS A 293 3.47 -7.10 -22.28
C CYS A 293 4.19 -6.24 -23.33
N TYR A 294 4.87 -6.91 -24.27
CA TYR A 294 5.53 -6.26 -25.40
C TYR A 294 4.62 -5.25 -26.12
N SER A 295 3.37 -5.61 -26.40
CA SER A 295 2.41 -4.75 -27.10
C SER A 295 1.97 -3.50 -26.32
N ASN A 296 2.20 -3.41 -25.01
CA ASN A 296 2.00 -2.15 -24.28
C ASN A 296 3.15 -1.16 -24.56
N VAL A 297 4.38 -1.67 -24.67
CA VAL A 297 5.60 -0.87 -24.89
C VAL A 297 5.76 -0.54 -26.38
N TYR A 298 5.45 -1.51 -27.25
CA TYR A 298 5.52 -1.43 -28.70
C TYR A 298 4.15 -1.74 -29.31
N PRO A 299 3.15 -0.85 -29.16
CA PRO A 299 1.80 -1.10 -29.61
C PRO A 299 1.71 -1.21 -31.14
N ASN A 300 0.95 -2.19 -31.62
CA ASN A 300 0.47 -2.18 -33.00
C ASN A 300 -0.58 -1.07 -33.18
N SER A 301 -0.96 -0.78 -34.43
CA SER A 301 -1.91 0.29 -34.74
C SER A 301 -3.22 0.20 -33.95
N THR A 302 -3.73 -1.01 -33.70
CA THR A 302 -5.00 -1.21 -33.00
C THR A 302 -4.87 -0.92 -31.51
N TRP A 303 -3.80 -1.37 -30.87
CA TRP A 303 -3.52 -1.07 -29.46
C TRP A 303 -3.18 0.40 -29.27
N TYR A 304 -2.44 0.98 -30.21
CA TYR A 304 -2.08 2.39 -30.20
C TYR A 304 -3.32 3.29 -30.24
N THR A 305 -4.36 2.94 -31.01
CA THR A 305 -5.61 3.73 -30.99
C THR A 305 -6.29 3.77 -29.62
N ALA A 306 -6.20 2.69 -28.83
CA ALA A 306 -6.86 2.59 -27.53
C ALA A 306 -5.99 3.12 -26.36
N GLN A 307 -4.68 2.87 -26.40
CA GLN A 307 -3.75 3.23 -25.34
C GLN A 307 -3.00 4.54 -25.62
N GLY A 308 -2.66 4.76 -26.88
CA GLY A 308 -1.66 5.73 -27.33
C GLY A 308 -0.27 5.46 -26.78
N ASP A 309 0.50 6.54 -26.64
CA ASP A 309 1.87 6.49 -26.15
C ASP A 309 1.91 6.08 -24.67
N MET A 310 2.76 5.09 -24.36
CA MET A 310 3.10 4.74 -22.99
C MET A 310 4.37 5.50 -22.59
N VAL A 311 4.22 6.47 -21.69
CA VAL A 311 5.32 7.34 -21.26
C VAL A 311 5.62 7.21 -19.77
N LEU A 312 6.90 7.34 -19.43
CA LEU A 312 7.32 7.69 -18.08
C LEU A 312 7.25 9.20 -17.94
N ALA A 313 6.14 9.69 -17.42
CA ALA A 313 5.94 11.10 -17.15
C ALA A 313 6.80 11.56 -15.97
N TYR A 314 7.47 12.69 -16.15
CA TYR A 314 8.22 13.40 -15.10
C TYR A 314 7.66 14.82 -14.85
N GLN A 315 6.57 15.18 -15.53
CA GLN A 315 5.90 16.46 -15.39
C GLN A 315 4.39 16.32 -15.61
N MET A 316 3.58 17.06 -14.83
CA MET A 316 2.15 17.22 -15.05
C MET A 316 1.75 18.69 -14.88
N ASN A 317 0.99 19.25 -15.84
CA ASN A 317 0.48 20.63 -15.81
C ASN A 317 1.57 21.67 -15.44
N ASN A 318 2.76 21.53 -16.03
CA ASN A 318 3.97 22.32 -15.78
C ASN A 318 4.71 22.06 -14.44
N THR A 319 4.20 21.19 -13.56
CA THR A 319 4.87 20.83 -12.31
C THR A 319 5.79 19.64 -12.55
N LEU A 320 7.10 19.82 -12.31
CA LEU A 320 8.12 18.78 -12.47
C LEU A 320 8.24 17.94 -11.20
N VAL A 321 8.65 16.69 -11.34
CA VAL A 321 9.22 15.94 -10.21
C VAL A 321 10.48 16.66 -9.71
N PRO A 322 10.69 16.84 -8.39
CA PRO A 322 9.95 16.22 -7.27
C PRO A 322 8.74 17.01 -6.75
N ASP A 323 8.47 18.21 -7.26
CA ASP A 323 7.34 19.06 -6.81
C ASP A 323 5.98 18.51 -7.25
N TRP A 324 5.96 17.65 -8.27
CA TRP A 324 4.77 16.91 -8.65
C TRP A 324 4.56 15.72 -7.71
N ASP A 325 3.52 15.80 -6.88
CA ASP A 325 3.22 14.85 -5.80
C ASP A 325 3.15 13.38 -6.23
N ASP A 326 2.78 13.06 -7.48
CA ASP A 326 2.70 11.68 -7.96
C ASP A 326 4.07 11.09 -8.36
N GLY A 327 5.12 11.91 -8.39
CA GLY A 327 6.47 11.52 -8.81
C GLY A 327 6.53 11.06 -10.27
N LEU A 328 7.57 10.29 -10.60
CA LEU A 328 7.66 9.62 -11.89
C LEU A 328 6.47 8.68 -12.09
N ARG A 329 5.77 8.77 -13.22
CA ARG A 329 4.49 8.06 -13.38
C ARG A 329 4.36 7.40 -14.74
N VAL A 330 3.81 6.18 -14.77
CA VAL A 330 3.33 5.57 -16.01
C VAL A 330 2.07 6.31 -16.45
N VAL A 331 2.07 6.78 -17.69
CA VAL A 331 0.92 7.46 -18.30
C VAL A 331 0.69 6.88 -19.68
N MET A 332 -0.58 6.59 -19.97
CA MET A 332 -1.06 6.26 -21.31
C MET A 332 -1.68 7.51 -21.92
N ILE A 333 -1.30 7.89 -23.14
CA ILE A 333 -1.77 9.11 -23.80
C ILE A 333 -2.55 8.73 -25.07
N PRO A 334 -3.80 8.25 -24.95
CA PRO A 334 -4.64 7.97 -26.11
C PRO A 334 -5.04 9.25 -26.83
N GLU A 335 -5.40 9.15 -28.11
CA GLU A 335 -5.72 10.30 -28.96
C GLU A 335 -6.92 11.12 -28.46
N ASP A 336 -7.88 10.46 -27.79
CA ASP A 336 -9.04 11.09 -27.17
C ASP A 336 -8.78 11.64 -25.75
N GLY A 337 -7.57 11.42 -25.21
CA GLY A 337 -7.16 11.86 -23.88
C GLY A 337 -7.82 11.10 -22.72
N ALA A 338 -8.39 9.92 -22.97
CA ALA A 338 -9.22 9.20 -22.02
C ALA A 338 -8.90 7.69 -21.97
N PHE A 339 -7.99 7.25 -21.09
CA PHE A 339 -7.68 5.83 -20.92
C PHE A 339 -8.71 5.14 -20.02
N SER A 340 -9.74 4.56 -20.62
CA SER A 340 -10.87 3.94 -19.92
C SER A 340 -10.56 2.51 -19.42
N ASN A 341 -11.46 1.96 -18.61
CA ASN A 341 -11.37 0.55 -18.22
C ASN A 341 -11.53 -0.40 -19.42
N ASP A 342 -12.26 0.01 -20.46
CA ASP A 342 -12.42 -0.77 -21.69
C ASP A 342 -11.12 -0.75 -22.50
N ASP A 343 -10.47 0.41 -22.63
CA ASP A 343 -9.15 0.52 -23.28
C ASP A 343 -8.10 -0.32 -22.56
N CYS A 344 -8.10 -0.24 -21.23
CA CYS A 344 -7.20 -1.04 -20.40
C CYS A 344 -7.46 -2.54 -20.56
N LEU A 345 -8.72 -2.98 -20.58
CA LEU A 345 -9.05 -4.39 -20.80
C LEU A 345 -8.64 -4.84 -22.20
N PHE A 346 -8.88 -4.01 -23.21
CA PHE A 346 -8.52 -4.27 -24.60
C PHE A 346 -7.00 -4.37 -24.81
N THR A 347 -6.23 -3.59 -24.05
CA THR A 347 -4.76 -3.51 -24.13
C THR A 347 -4.05 -4.26 -23.00
N SER A 348 -4.69 -5.29 -22.44
CA SER A 348 -4.09 -6.18 -21.44
C SER A 348 -3.94 -7.60 -21.97
N ALA A 349 -2.82 -8.26 -21.65
CA ALA A 349 -2.69 -9.70 -21.87
C ALA A 349 -3.40 -10.50 -20.76
N LEU A 350 -3.87 -11.71 -21.07
CA LEU A 350 -4.52 -12.59 -20.09
C LEU A 350 -3.65 -12.79 -18.84
N GLY A 351 -4.24 -12.59 -17.66
CA GLY A 351 -3.54 -12.71 -16.38
C GLY A 351 -2.71 -11.49 -15.96
N THR A 352 -2.66 -10.44 -16.78
CA THR A 352 -1.98 -9.17 -16.48
C THR A 352 -2.93 -7.98 -16.62
N GLY A 353 -2.50 -6.79 -16.18
CA GLY A 353 -3.26 -5.55 -16.35
C GLY A 353 -4.70 -5.65 -15.86
N CYS A 354 -5.64 -5.21 -16.70
CA CYS A 354 -7.06 -5.19 -16.36
C CYS A 354 -7.73 -6.58 -16.30
N TYR A 355 -7.08 -7.65 -16.79
CA TYR A 355 -7.54 -9.02 -16.53
C TYR A 355 -7.24 -9.48 -15.10
N ALA A 356 -6.21 -8.91 -14.45
CA ALA A 356 -5.86 -9.22 -13.06
C ALA A 356 -6.63 -8.34 -12.06
N TYR A 357 -6.80 -7.06 -12.38
CA TYR A 357 -7.55 -6.09 -11.57
C TYR A 357 -8.13 -5.01 -12.48
N LEU A 358 -9.46 -4.97 -12.63
CA LEU A 358 -10.14 -4.07 -13.55
C LEU A 358 -10.09 -2.61 -13.07
N SER A 359 -9.00 -1.93 -13.39
CA SER A 359 -8.83 -0.49 -13.20
C SER A 359 -7.74 0.05 -14.12
N ALA A 360 -8.11 0.93 -15.06
CA ALA A 360 -7.15 1.67 -15.89
C ALA A 360 -6.15 2.46 -15.02
N GLY A 361 -6.64 3.12 -13.97
CA GLY A 361 -5.82 3.87 -13.03
C GLY A 361 -4.77 3.04 -12.29
N ALA A 362 -5.01 1.75 -12.07
CA ALA A 362 -4.02 0.84 -11.49
C ALA A 362 -2.82 0.62 -12.45
N ARG A 363 -3.00 0.79 -13.77
CA ARG A 363 -1.89 0.73 -14.74
C ARG A 363 -0.97 1.94 -14.65
N TRP A 364 -1.45 3.07 -14.12
CA TRP A 364 -0.70 4.32 -14.04
C TRP A 364 0.13 4.39 -12.76
N VAL A 365 1.09 3.47 -12.65
CA VAL A 365 2.01 3.32 -11.50
C VAL A 365 2.63 4.68 -11.17
N ARG A 366 2.47 5.12 -9.92
CA ARG A 366 3.09 6.34 -9.39
C ARG A 366 4.45 6.04 -8.81
N TYR A 367 5.27 7.07 -8.67
CA TYR A 367 6.60 7.01 -8.08
C TYR A 367 7.46 5.85 -8.60
N VAL A 368 7.45 5.67 -9.91
CA VAL A 368 8.19 4.63 -10.62
C VAL A 368 9.67 4.72 -10.22
N SER A 369 10.17 3.62 -9.65
CA SER A 369 11.53 3.52 -9.14
C SER A 369 12.37 2.51 -9.94
N ILE A 370 11.73 1.47 -10.46
CA ILE A 370 12.37 0.42 -11.27
C ILE A 370 11.51 0.12 -12.49
N ILE A 371 12.13 0.03 -13.66
CA ILE A 371 11.59 -0.49 -14.91
C ILE A 371 12.49 -1.66 -15.30
N GLU A 372 11.96 -2.87 -15.36
CA GLU A 372 12.75 -4.08 -15.54
C GLU A 372 12.20 -4.94 -16.66
N VAL A 373 13.03 -5.26 -17.65
CA VAL A 373 12.72 -6.22 -18.70
C VAL A 373 12.97 -7.63 -18.16
N VAL A 374 11.94 -8.45 -18.13
CA VAL A 374 12.00 -9.85 -17.67
C VAL A 374 11.85 -10.79 -18.86
N PRO A 375 12.86 -11.64 -19.13
CA PRO A 375 12.78 -12.63 -20.21
C PRO A 375 11.62 -13.61 -20.02
N GLY A 376 10.92 -13.90 -21.14
CA GLY A 376 9.77 -14.81 -21.20
C GLY A 376 10.08 -16.31 -21.18
#